data_AF-A0A484KS09-F1
#
_entry.id   AF-A0A484KS09-F1
#
_cell.length_a   1.000
_cell.length_b   1.000
_cell.length_c   1.000
_cell.angle_alpha   90.00
_cell.angle_beta   90.00
_cell.angle_gamma   90.00
#
_symmetry.space_group_name_H-M   'P 1'
#
loop_
_entity.id
_entity.type
_entity.pdbx_description
1 polymer ?
#
loop_
_entity_poly.entity_id
_entity_poly.type
_entity_poly.pdbx_seq_one_letter_code
_entity_poly.pdbx_strand_id
1 'polypeptide(L)'
;MGVPCVTMRESVDAHNVGVSLLNAVGCKNLVAKNEDEYVELAIHLATDLTALSKLRMSLQNRMLKSPLCDGSKFTLNLFGSIVTTLLTPLLRLK
;
A
#
# COMPACT_ATOMS: atom_id res chain seq x y z
N MET A 1 14.70 3.33 -4.40
CA MET A 1 15.12 2.99 -3.03
C MET A 1 14.33 1.77 -2.57
N GLY A 2 15.00 0.65 -2.29
CA GLY A 2 14.38 -0.65 -1.95
C GLY A 2 14.41 -0.96 -0.46
N VAL A 3 14.12 0.02 0.39
CA VAL A 3 14.15 -0.14 1.86
C VAL A 3 12.78 -0.65 2.33
N PRO A 4 12.70 -1.82 2.99
CA PRO A 4 11.46 -2.28 3.59
C PRO A 4 11.10 -1.43 4.80
N CYS A 5 9.82 -1.10 4.95
CA CYS A 5 9.28 -0.37 6.09
C CYS A 5 8.22 -1.22 6.79
N VAL A 6 8.24 -1.24 8.12
CA VAL A 6 7.14 -1.74 8.95
C VAL A 6 6.21 -0.57 9.23
N THR A 7 4.91 -0.81 9.24
CA THR A 7 3.90 0.17 9.62
C THR A 7 2.90 -0.47 10.57
N MET A 8 2.15 0.34 11.29
CA MET A 8 1.08 -0.11 12.17
C MET A 8 -0.24 0.45 11.67
N ARG A 9 -1.28 -0.38 11.67
CA ARG A 9 -2.64 0.08 11.36
C ARG A 9 -3.20 0.82 12.56
N GLU A 10 -3.75 1.99 12.28
CA GLU A 10 -4.36 2.87 13.26
C GLU A 10 -5.84 3.10 12.98
N SER A 11 -6.53 3.62 13.98
CA SER A 11 -7.97 3.93 13.88
C SER A 11 -8.30 5.11 12.97
N VAL A 12 -7.34 6.00 12.73
CA VAL A 12 -7.50 7.21 11.90
C VAL A 12 -6.90 6.98 10.51
N ASP A 13 -7.68 7.24 9.46
CA ASP A 13 -7.26 7.01 8.07
C ASP A 13 -6.00 7.78 7.67
N ALA A 14 -5.78 8.97 8.22
CA ALA A 14 -4.57 9.77 7.97
C ALA A 14 -3.28 9.04 8.41
N HIS A 15 -3.36 8.14 9.39
CA HIS A 15 -2.23 7.35 9.86
C HIS A 15 -2.00 6.08 9.00
N ASN A 16 -2.96 5.71 8.16
CA ASN A 16 -2.94 4.47 7.38
C ASN A 16 -2.35 4.63 5.97
N VAL A 17 -1.66 5.74 5.68
CA VAL A 17 -0.96 5.93 4.39
C VAL A 17 0.09 4.83 4.18
N GLY A 18 0.87 4.50 5.22
CA GLY A 18 1.83 3.40 5.18
C GLY A 18 1.17 2.05 4.89
N VAL A 19 0.01 1.78 5.48
CA VAL A 19 -0.80 0.57 5.24
C VAL A 19 -1.23 0.49 3.77
N SER A 20 -1.73 1.58 3.22
CA SER A 20 -2.15 1.66 1.82
C SER A 20 -0.99 1.39 0.85
N LEU A 21 0.16 2.02 1.08
CA LEU A 21 1.36 1.83 0.26
C LEU A 21 1.87 0.38 0.30
N LEU A 22 2.01 -0.20 1.50
CA LEU A 22 2.48 -1.58 1.63
C LEU A 22 1.50 -2.59 1.02
N ASN A 23 0.19 -2.33 1.12
CA ASN A 23 -0.81 -3.14 0.41
C ASN A 23 -0.64 -3.06 -1.11
N ALA A 24 -0.46 -1.85 -1.65
CA ALA A 24 -0.32 -1.64 -3.09
C ALA A 24 0.95 -2.29 -3.67
N VAL A 25 2.05 -2.34 -2.90
CA VAL A 25 3.33 -2.97 -3.30
C VAL A 25 3.37 -4.47 -2.97
N GLY A 26 2.33 -5.02 -2.34
CA GLY A 26 2.24 -6.45 -2.02
C GLY A 26 3.07 -6.88 -0.81
N CYS A 27 3.29 -5.97 0.14
CA CYS A 27 4.05 -6.14 1.38
C CYS A 27 3.15 -6.03 2.63
N LYS A 28 1.89 -6.50 2.53
CA LYS A 28 0.90 -6.48 3.63
C LYS A 28 1.34 -7.19 4.91
N ASN A 29 2.33 -8.08 4.81
CA ASN A 29 2.95 -8.80 5.92
C ASN A 29 3.85 -7.92 6.79
N LEU A 30 4.08 -6.66 6.40
CA LEU A 30 4.81 -5.66 7.19
C LEU A 30 3.87 -4.65 7.87
N VAL A 31 2.58 -4.98 7.97
CA VAL A 31 1.57 -4.16 8.64
C VAL A 31 1.19 -4.81 9.96
N ALA A 32 1.67 -4.24 11.06
CA ALA A 32 1.31 -4.61 12.41
C ALA A 32 -0.11 -4.15 12.78
N LYS A 33 -0.74 -4.85 13.72
CA LYS A 33 -2.06 -4.50 14.29
C LYS A 33 -1.95 -3.81 15.64
N ASN A 34 -0.81 -3.91 16.31
CA ASN A 34 -0.50 -3.28 17.59
C ASN A 34 1.01 -3.09 17.74
N GLU A 35 1.43 -2.46 18.84
CA GLU A 35 2.83 -2.11 19.11
C GLU A 35 3.72 -3.35 19.27
N ASP A 36 3.24 -4.40 19.96
CA ASP A 36 4.01 -5.63 20.16
C ASP A 36 4.32 -6.31 18.81
N GLU A 37 3.33 -6.44 17.94
CA GLU A 37 3.50 -7.01 16.59
C GLU A 37 4.42 -6.12 15.73
N TYR A 38 4.39 -4.79 15.91
CA TYR A 38 5.29 -3.88 15.23
C TYR A 38 6.75 -4.16 15.60
N VAL A 39 7.02 -4.33 16.90
CA VAL A 39 8.36 -4.67 17.40
C VAL A 39 8.78 -6.06 16.92
N GLU A 40 7.90 -7.05 16.99
CA GLU A 40 8.19 -8.41 16.53
C GLU A 40 8.55 -8.45 15.03
N LEU A 41 7.79 -7.77 14.19
CA LEU A 41 8.06 -7.67 12.75
C LEU A 41 9.39 -6.97 12.47
N ALA A 42 9.71 -5.91 13.22
CA ALA A 42 10.99 -5.21 13.08
C ALA A 42 12.17 -6.10 13.47
N ILE A 43 12.06 -6.85 14.57
CA ILE A 43 13.06 -7.82 15.01
C ILE A 43 13.22 -8.94 13.97
N HIS A 44 12.11 -9.49 13.47
CA HIS A 44 12.13 -10.55 12.46
C HIS A 44 12.86 -10.10 11.18
N LEU A 45 12.56 -8.90 10.69
CA LEU A 45 13.28 -8.30 9.56
C LEU A 45 14.77 -8.09 9.84
N ALA A 46 15.14 -7.70 11.06
CA ALA A 46 16.52 -7.44 11.45
C ALA A 46 17.33 -8.74 11.63
N THR A 47 16.67 -9.84 12.02
CA THR A 47 17.34 -11.10 12.37
C THR A 47 17.62 -11.98 11.15
N ASP A 48 16.71 -12.02 10.16
CA ASP A 48 16.91 -12.77 8.92
C ASP A 48 17.48 -11.89 7.80
N LEU A 49 18.80 -11.74 7.79
CA LEU A 49 19.53 -10.96 6.77
C LEU A 49 19.34 -11.50 5.35
N THR A 50 19.13 -12.81 5.19
CA THR A 50 18.95 -13.42 3.87
C THR A 50 17.57 -13.06 3.30
N ALA A 51 16.52 -13.19 4.09
CA ALA A 51 15.18 -12.74 3.71
C ALA A 51 15.14 -11.22 3.48
N LEU A 52 15.79 -10.44 4.35
CA LEU A 52 15.86 -8.98 4.22
C LEU A 52 16.55 -8.56 2.92
N SER A 53 17.65 -9.20 2.55
CA SER A 53 18.36 -8.94 1.29
C SER A 53 17.48 -9.25 0.07
N LYS A 54 16.83 -10.42 0.06
CA LYS A 54 15.87 -10.79 -1.01
C LYS A 54 14.73 -9.78 -1.12
N LEU A 55 14.18 -9.34 0.01
CA LEU A 55 13.12 -8.35 0.04
C LEU A 55 13.59 -7.02 -0.57
N ARG A 56 14.74 -6.50 -0.15
CA ARG A 56 15.38 -5.29 -0.68
C ARG A 56 15.57 -5.35 -2.20
N MET A 57 16.08 -6.47 -2.71
CA MET A 57 16.27 -6.67 -4.15
C MET A 57 14.94 -6.72 -4.91
N SER A 58 13.88 -7.27 -4.32
CA SER A 58 12.58 -7.40 -4.98
C SER A 58 11.74 -6.10 -4.98
N LEU A 59 11.94 -5.24 -3.99
CA LEU A 59 11.05 -4.09 -3.71
C LEU A 59 10.96 -3.10 -4.88
N GLN A 60 12.07 -2.82 -5.56
CA GLN A 60 12.06 -1.90 -6.70
C GLN A 60 11.15 -2.41 -7.83
N ASN A 61 11.27 -3.71 -8.16
CA ASN A 61 10.44 -4.33 -9.19
C ASN A 61 8.97 -4.41 -8.77
N ARG A 62 8.70 -4.73 -7.49
CA ARG A 62 7.33 -4.70 -6.94
C ARG A 62 6.71 -3.31 -7.06
N MET A 63 7.46 -2.26 -6.75
CA MET A 63 7.00 -0.87 -6.85
C MET A 63 6.67 -0.50 -8.30
N LEU A 64 7.56 -0.80 -9.25
CA LEU A 64 7.33 -0.55 -10.68
C LEU A 64 6.11 -1.29 -11.25
N LYS A 65 5.83 -2.50 -10.76
CA LYS A 65 4.66 -3.30 -11.16
C LYS A 65 3.39 -2.97 -10.37
N SER A 66 3.50 -2.16 -9.32
CA SER A 66 2.37 -1.79 -8.47
C SER A 66 1.50 -0.74 -9.17
N PRO A 67 0.20 -0.64 -8.80
CA PRO A 67 -0.67 0.41 -9.31
C PRO A 67 -0.19 1.83 -8.96
N LEU A 68 0.76 1.99 -8.03
CA LEU A 68 1.32 3.30 -7.67
C LEU A 68 2.12 3.94 -8.81
N CYS A 69 2.69 3.12 -9.71
CA CYS A 69 3.44 3.58 -10.88
C CYS A 69 2.62 3.54 -12.18
N ASP A 70 1.35 3.15 -12.12
CA ASP A 70 0.46 3.10 -13.29
C ASP A 70 -0.34 4.39 -13.40
N GLY A 71 0.31 5.45 -13.90
CA GLY A 71 -0.31 6.78 -14.03
C GLY A 71 -1.52 6.80 -14.97
N SER A 72 -1.52 5.99 -16.02
CA SER A 72 -2.63 5.87 -16.95
C SER A 72 -3.86 5.28 -16.26
N LYS A 73 -3.70 4.18 -15.52
CA LYS A 73 -4.79 3.57 -14.77
C LYS A 73 -5.28 4.46 -13.64
N PHE A 74 -4.39 5.15 -12.93
CA PHE A 74 -4.78 6.14 -11.93
C PHE A 74 -5.68 7.22 -12.54
N THR A 75 -5.28 7.80 -13.66
CA THR A 75 -6.01 8.85 -14.36
C THR A 75 -7.37 8.36 -14.85
N LEU A 76 -7.42 7.17 -15.46
CA LEU A 76 -8.67 6.58 -15.94
C LEU A 76 -9.65 6.32 -14.78
N ASN A 77 -9.17 5.76 -13.67
CA ASN A 77 -9.99 5.51 -12.49
C ASN A 77 -10.52 6.82 -11.87
N LEU A 78 -9.70 7.87 -11.86
CA LEU A 78 -10.09 9.19 -11.37
C LEU A 78 -11.20 9.78 -12.23
N PHE A 79 -11.03 9.84 -13.55
CA PHE A 79 -12.05 10.34 -14.46
C PHE A 79 -13.33 9.50 -14.42
N GLY A 80 -13.22 8.18 -14.39
CA GLY A 80 -14.36 7.28 -14.25
C GLY A 80 -15.15 7.55 -12.97
N SER A 81 -14.46 7.81 -11.86
CA SER A 81 -15.10 8.13 -10.57
C SER A 81 -15.82 9.49 -10.62
N ILE A 82 -15.22 10.51 -11.24
CA ILE A 82 -15.85 11.82 -11.42
C ILE A 82 -17.11 11.70 -12.30
N VAL A 83 -17.01 11.03 -13.44
CA VAL A 83 -18.14 10.84 -14.37
C VAL A 83 -19.27 10.07 -13.70
N THR A 84 -18.95 8.99 -12.99
CA THR A 84 -19.96 8.21 -12.24
C THR A 84 -20.64 9.09 -11.20
N THR A 85 -19.88 9.85 -10.40
CA THR A 85 -20.43 10.72 -9.35
C THR A 85 -21.35 11.81 -9.92
N LEU A 86 -21.02 12.37 -11.08
CA LEU A 86 -21.83 13.41 -11.73
C LEU A 86 -23.08 12.86 -12.46
N LEU A 87 -23.02 11.65 -13.01
CA LEU A 87 -24.12 11.05 -13.78
C LEU A 87 -25.09 10.19 -12.94
N THR A 88 -24.64 9.66 -11.79
CA THR A 88 -25.50 8.85 -10.89
C THR A 88 -26.75 9.60 -10.40
N PRO A 89 -26.71 10.91 -10.08
CA PRO A 89 -27.90 11.67 -9.72
C PRO A 89 -28.91 11.79 -10.87
N LEU A 90 -28.43 11.92 -12.12
CA LEU A 90 -29.27 12.07 -13.30
C LEU A 90 -29.99 10.78 -13.69
N LEU A 91 -29.39 9.62 -13.40
CA LEU A 91 -29.99 8.30 -13.63
C LEU A 91 -31.02 7.90 -12.56
N ARG A 92 -31.00 8.52 -11.38
CA ARG A 92 -31.97 8.28 -10.29
C ARG A 92 -33.25 9.13 -10.38
N LEU A 93 -33.37 9.99 -11.39
CA LEU A 93 -34.53 10.88 -11.62
C LEU A 93 -35.53 10.36 -12.66
N LYS A 94 -35.37 9.12 -13.13
CA LYS A 94 -36.37 8.37 -13.92
C LYS A 94 -36.92 7.23 -13.07
#